data_AF-A0A5R2N7I1-F1
#
_entry.id   AF-A0A5R2N7I1-F1
#
_cell.length_a   1.000
_cell.length_b   1.000
_cell.length_c   1.000
_cell.angle_alpha   90.00
_cell.angle_beta   90.00
_cell.angle_gamma   90.00
#
_symmetry.space_group_name_H-M   'P 1'
#
loop_
_entity.id
_entity.type
_entity.pdbx_description
1 polymer ?
#
loop_
_entity_poly.entity_id
_entity_poly.type
_entity_poly.pdbx_seq_one_letter_code
_entity_poly.pdbx_strand_id
1 'polypeptide(L)'
;NTAEIMPGEFARSADFSLPVERLKKAIRSAAGDDKAHFFDATRTATALFGNSLGANMFMLGFAFQHGGLPLSAEAVEKAIELNGEAVAMNIAAFRWGRRAAHQPDFVRGLVAQPGFADKAGQAASVAETLDEIIARRVAFLAAYQSAAYGKRYADRISTLRAAETKAMPGSTDVTEAAAKSLFK
;
A
#
# COMPACT_ATOMS: atom_id res chain seq x y z
N ASN A 1 -12.86 7.75 -2.31
CA ASN A 1 -11.68 8.03 -1.46
C ASN A 1 -11.78 9.47 -0.97
N THR A 2 -11.63 9.73 0.34
CA THR A 2 -11.70 11.09 0.92
C THR A 2 -10.35 11.70 1.26
N ALA A 3 -9.24 11.04 0.91
CA ALA A 3 -7.91 11.60 1.10
C ALA A 3 -7.74 12.93 0.36
N GLU A 4 -7.23 13.94 1.06
CA GLU A 4 -6.96 15.25 0.49
C GLU A 4 -5.55 15.27 -0.11
N ILE A 5 -5.47 15.36 -1.44
CA ILE A 5 -4.20 15.53 -2.16
C ILE A 5 -4.27 16.90 -2.83
N MET A 6 -3.37 17.80 -2.42
CA MET A 6 -3.36 19.18 -2.93
C MET A 6 -2.88 19.20 -4.39
N PRO A 7 -3.68 19.73 -5.33
CA PRO A 7 -3.27 19.87 -6.72
C PRO A 7 -2.24 21.00 -6.90
N GLY A 8 -1.55 21.00 -8.05
CA GLY A 8 -0.47 21.98 -8.34
C GLY A 8 -0.89 23.45 -8.32
N GLU A 9 -2.20 23.77 -8.39
CA GLU A 9 -2.72 25.12 -8.20
C GLU A 9 -2.49 25.70 -6.79
N PHE A 10 -2.19 24.87 -5.79
CA PHE A 10 -1.79 25.32 -4.44
C PHE A 10 -0.54 26.21 -4.47
N ALA A 11 0.37 26.00 -5.43
CA ALA A 11 1.55 26.85 -5.58
C ALA A 11 1.23 28.31 -5.94
N ARG A 12 -0.02 28.62 -6.31
CA ARG A 12 -0.50 29.96 -6.69
C ARG A 12 -1.42 30.60 -5.65
N SER A 13 -1.82 29.88 -4.59
CA SER A 13 -2.71 30.39 -3.55
C SER A 13 -2.41 29.72 -2.21
N ALA A 14 -1.74 30.49 -1.32
CA ALA A 14 -1.30 30.02 -0.01
C ALA A 14 -2.48 29.64 0.93
N ASP A 15 -3.68 30.17 0.69
CA ASP A 15 -4.88 29.94 1.49
C ASP A 15 -5.85 28.91 0.88
N PHE A 16 -5.42 28.18 -0.17
CA PHE A 16 -6.29 27.23 -0.84
C PHE A 16 -6.60 26.04 0.09
N SER A 17 -7.89 25.85 0.36
CA SER A 17 -8.43 24.68 1.05
C SER A 17 -9.33 23.88 0.12
N LEU A 18 -9.22 22.55 0.18
CA LEU A 18 -10.02 21.67 -0.67
C LEU A 18 -11.44 21.58 -0.06
N PRO A 19 -12.51 21.95 -0.80
CA PRO A 19 -13.85 22.03 -0.21
C PRO A 19 -14.51 20.65 -0.14
N VAL A 20 -13.96 19.75 0.67
CA VAL A 20 -14.32 18.32 0.73
C VAL A 20 -15.80 18.08 1.00
N GLU A 21 -16.41 18.80 1.96
CA GLU A 21 -17.84 18.63 2.25
C GLU A 21 -18.73 19.08 1.09
N ARG A 22 -18.31 20.11 0.34
CA ARG A 22 -19.02 20.54 -0.87
C ARG A 22 -18.92 19.48 -1.98
N LEU A 23 -17.74 18.87 -2.15
CA LEU A 23 -17.55 17.77 -3.10
C LEU A 23 -18.39 16.53 -2.73
N LYS A 24 -18.40 16.14 -1.45
CA LYS A 24 -19.25 15.04 -0.96
C LYS A 24 -20.72 15.31 -1.22
N LYS A 25 -21.19 16.54 -0.95
CA LYS A 25 -22.58 16.95 -1.23
C LYS A 25 -22.91 16.89 -2.72
N ALA A 26 -22.01 17.35 -3.58
CA ALA A 26 -22.21 17.27 -5.03
C ALA A 26 -22.29 15.81 -5.52
N ILE A 27 -21.41 14.93 -5.02
CA ILE A 27 -21.43 13.49 -5.36
C ILE A 27 -22.73 12.84 -4.89
N ARG A 28 -23.16 13.09 -3.65
CA ARG A 28 -24.45 12.61 -3.13
C ARG A 28 -25.64 13.08 -3.97
N SER A 29 -25.65 14.37 -4.34
CA SER A 29 -26.72 14.93 -5.18
C SER A 29 -26.80 14.28 -6.56
N ALA A 30 -25.67 13.84 -7.13
CA ALA A 30 -25.62 13.22 -8.45
C ALA A 30 -25.87 11.70 -8.41
N ALA A 31 -25.30 11.00 -7.43
CA ALA A 31 -25.35 9.53 -7.34
C ALA A 31 -26.52 9.00 -6.50
N GLY A 32 -27.10 9.84 -5.63
CA GLY A 32 -28.02 9.45 -4.56
C GLY A 32 -27.28 9.08 -3.27
N ASP A 33 -27.91 9.34 -2.13
CA ASP A 33 -27.30 9.09 -0.82
C ASP A 33 -26.98 7.61 -0.58
N ASP A 34 -27.80 6.70 -1.10
CA ASP A 34 -27.62 5.24 -0.94
C ASP A 34 -26.47 4.66 -1.78
N LYS A 35 -25.96 5.42 -2.76
CA LYS A 35 -24.89 4.99 -3.68
C LYS A 35 -23.59 5.77 -3.50
N ALA A 36 -23.60 6.79 -2.64
CA ALA A 36 -22.47 7.66 -2.40
C ALA A 36 -21.77 7.30 -1.08
N HIS A 37 -20.74 6.45 -1.18
CA HIS A 37 -19.96 6.01 -0.02
C HIS A 37 -18.60 6.70 0.06
N PHE A 38 -18.19 7.03 1.28
CA PHE A 38 -16.99 7.83 1.54
C PHE A 38 -16.10 7.16 2.59
N PHE A 39 -14.85 6.93 2.22
CA PHE A 39 -13.84 6.33 3.07
C PHE A 39 -12.45 6.87 2.73
N ASP A 40 -11.61 7.10 3.74
CA ASP A 40 -10.22 7.50 3.56
C ASP A 40 -9.36 6.27 3.31
N ALA A 41 -9.38 5.81 2.06
CA ALA A 41 -8.67 4.63 1.63
C ALA A 41 -7.15 4.84 1.66
N THR A 42 -6.68 6.06 1.37
CA THR A 42 -5.25 6.37 1.38
C THR A 42 -4.68 6.26 2.78
N ARG A 43 -5.29 6.95 3.78
CA ARG A 43 -4.84 6.87 5.16
C ARG A 43 -4.89 5.43 5.68
N THR A 44 -5.94 4.71 5.34
CA THR A 44 -6.14 3.32 5.77
C THR A 44 -5.09 2.39 5.16
N ALA A 45 -4.80 2.52 3.86
CA ALA A 45 -3.74 1.76 3.22
C ALA A 45 -2.36 2.09 3.83
N THR A 46 -2.07 3.37 4.07
CA THR A 46 -0.82 3.78 4.72
C THR A 46 -0.69 3.19 6.13
N ALA A 47 -1.78 3.17 6.90
CA ALA A 47 -1.77 2.58 8.24
C ALA A 47 -1.64 1.05 8.23
N LEU A 48 -2.23 0.37 7.23
CA LEU A 48 -2.23 -1.09 7.14
C LEU A 48 -0.94 -1.66 6.52
N PHE A 49 -0.36 -0.94 5.55
CA PHE A 49 0.71 -1.46 4.70
C PHE A 49 1.98 -0.59 4.72
N GLY A 50 1.99 0.48 5.50
CA GLY A 50 3.09 1.45 5.56
C GLY A 50 3.23 2.34 4.33
N ASN A 51 2.34 2.23 3.35
CA ASN A 51 2.34 3.03 2.12
C ASN A 51 0.94 3.15 1.51
N SER A 52 0.76 4.08 0.58
CA SER A 52 -0.53 4.37 -0.06
C SER A 52 -0.85 3.53 -1.30
N LEU A 53 0.06 2.64 -1.76
CA LEU A 53 -0.11 1.88 -3.01
C LEU A 53 -1.35 0.98 -2.96
N GLY A 54 -1.67 0.44 -1.78
CA GLY A 54 -2.87 -0.39 -1.57
C GLY A 54 -4.21 0.36 -1.65
N ALA A 55 -4.23 1.70 -1.72
CA ALA A 55 -5.47 2.47 -1.67
C ALA A 55 -6.41 2.17 -2.85
N ASN A 56 -5.87 1.90 -4.04
CA ASN A 56 -6.67 1.58 -5.23
C ASN A 56 -7.35 0.22 -5.08
N MET A 57 -6.62 -0.81 -4.63
CA MET A 57 -7.19 -2.14 -4.37
C MET A 57 -8.16 -2.12 -3.20
N PHE A 58 -7.91 -1.31 -2.18
CA PHE A 58 -8.85 -1.06 -1.10
C PHE A 58 -10.17 -0.47 -1.64
N MET A 59 -10.11 0.56 -2.48
CA MET A 59 -11.31 1.13 -3.11
C MET A 59 -12.04 0.12 -4.00
N LEU A 60 -11.31 -0.75 -4.72
CA LEU A 60 -11.90 -1.82 -5.52
C LEU A 60 -12.69 -2.80 -4.64
N GLY A 61 -12.10 -3.25 -3.53
CA GLY A 61 -12.77 -4.12 -2.56
C GLY A 61 -13.97 -3.47 -1.90
N PHE A 62 -13.86 -2.18 -1.60
CA PHE A 62 -14.96 -1.40 -1.05
C PHE A 62 -16.14 -1.33 -2.03
N ALA A 63 -15.86 -1.02 -3.31
CA ALA A 63 -16.88 -0.99 -4.35
C ALA A 63 -17.50 -2.37 -4.63
N PHE A 64 -16.68 -3.44 -4.63
CA PHE A 64 -17.13 -4.82 -4.77
C PHE A 64 -18.20 -5.16 -3.74
N GLN A 65 -17.93 -4.83 -2.47
CA GLN A 65 -18.82 -5.19 -1.37
C GLN A 65 -20.17 -4.46 -1.42
N HIS A 66 -20.21 -3.28 -2.06
CA HIS A 66 -21.45 -2.55 -2.34
C HIS A 66 -22.13 -2.97 -3.66
N GLY A 67 -21.67 -4.05 -4.30
CA GLY A 67 -22.26 -4.55 -5.55
C GLY A 67 -21.86 -3.75 -6.80
N GLY A 68 -20.79 -2.95 -6.73
CA GLY A 68 -20.33 -2.12 -7.84
C GLY A 68 -19.58 -2.89 -8.95
N LEU A 69 -19.38 -4.21 -8.79
CA LEU A 69 -18.62 -5.05 -9.72
C LEU A 69 -19.40 -6.34 -10.03
N PRO A 70 -19.66 -6.66 -11.32
CA PRO A 70 -20.34 -7.88 -11.73
C PRO A 70 -19.37 -9.06 -11.84
N LEU A 71 -18.56 -9.29 -10.79
CA LEU A 71 -17.54 -10.34 -10.75
C LEU A 71 -17.62 -11.07 -9.41
N SER A 72 -17.01 -12.26 -9.33
CA SER A 72 -16.80 -12.92 -8.03
C SER A 72 -15.55 -12.38 -7.35
N ALA A 73 -15.44 -12.54 -6.02
CA ALA A 73 -14.25 -12.12 -5.29
C ALA A 73 -13.03 -12.93 -5.74
N GLU A 74 -13.21 -14.21 -6.03
CA GLU A 74 -12.19 -15.13 -6.50
C GLU A 74 -11.65 -14.70 -7.87
N ALA A 75 -12.52 -14.21 -8.76
CA ALA A 75 -12.10 -13.70 -10.07
C ALA A 75 -11.21 -12.44 -9.93
N VAL A 76 -11.55 -11.55 -9.00
CA VAL A 76 -10.73 -10.34 -8.73
C VAL A 76 -9.39 -10.73 -8.10
N GLU A 77 -9.39 -11.61 -7.09
CA GLU A 77 -8.16 -12.09 -6.47
C GLU A 77 -7.27 -12.83 -7.50
N LYS A 78 -7.87 -13.63 -8.39
CA LYS A 78 -7.12 -14.29 -9.46
C LYS A 78 -6.51 -13.31 -10.46
N ALA A 79 -7.22 -12.24 -10.81
CA ALA A 79 -6.68 -11.19 -11.67
C ALA A 79 -5.49 -10.46 -11.02
N ILE A 80 -5.53 -10.26 -9.69
CA ILE A 80 -4.40 -9.70 -8.93
C ILE A 80 -3.20 -10.64 -9.00
N GLU A 81 -3.40 -11.95 -8.81
CA GLU A 81 -2.33 -12.94 -8.95
C GLU A 81 -1.69 -12.93 -10.34
N LEU A 82 -2.51 -12.82 -11.39
CA LEU A 82 -2.03 -12.78 -12.78
C LEU A 82 -1.25 -11.50 -13.11
N ASN A 83 -1.53 -10.38 -12.44
CA ASN A 83 -0.78 -9.14 -12.61
C ASN A 83 0.66 -9.25 -12.05
N GLY A 84 0.87 -10.09 -11.04
CA GLY A 84 2.19 -10.43 -10.51
C GLY A 84 2.87 -9.36 -9.62
N GLU A 85 2.38 -8.13 -9.61
CA GLU A 85 2.95 -7.05 -8.81
C GLU A 85 2.32 -6.98 -7.41
N ALA A 86 3.16 -6.99 -6.37
CA ALA A 86 2.78 -6.85 -4.96
C ALA A 86 1.52 -7.66 -4.57
N VAL A 87 1.41 -8.89 -5.09
CA VAL A 87 0.17 -9.73 -5.05
C VAL A 87 -0.42 -9.84 -3.65
N ALA A 88 0.39 -10.19 -2.66
CA ALA A 88 -0.07 -10.36 -1.27
C ALA A 88 -0.67 -9.06 -0.69
N MET A 89 0.00 -7.93 -0.90
CA MET A 89 -0.49 -6.62 -0.47
C MET A 89 -1.79 -6.25 -1.19
N ASN A 90 -1.86 -6.47 -2.50
CA ASN A 90 -3.04 -6.12 -3.30
C ASN A 90 -4.27 -6.97 -2.94
N ILE A 91 -4.09 -8.27 -2.69
CA ILE A 91 -5.17 -9.14 -2.16
C ILE A 91 -5.59 -8.69 -0.76
N ALA A 92 -4.63 -8.41 0.13
CA ALA A 92 -4.93 -7.93 1.48
C ALA A 92 -5.70 -6.59 1.44
N ALA A 93 -5.27 -5.65 0.60
CA ALA A 93 -5.93 -4.37 0.40
C ALA A 93 -7.37 -4.54 -0.13
N PHE A 94 -7.57 -5.42 -1.12
CA PHE A 94 -8.91 -5.76 -1.61
C PHE A 94 -9.81 -6.30 -0.50
N ARG A 95 -9.31 -7.24 0.31
CA ARG A 95 -10.06 -7.82 1.44
C ARG A 95 -10.36 -6.80 2.53
N TRP A 96 -9.42 -5.92 2.87
CA TRP A 96 -9.64 -4.80 3.80
C TRP A 96 -10.66 -3.80 3.28
N GLY A 97 -10.66 -3.52 1.99
CA GLY A 97 -11.67 -2.71 1.32
C GLY A 97 -13.08 -3.28 1.51
N ARG A 98 -13.23 -4.60 1.28
CA ARG A 98 -14.50 -5.30 1.52
C ARG A 98 -14.93 -5.22 2.99
N ARG A 99 -13.99 -5.45 3.92
CA ARG A 99 -14.25 -5.33 5.36
C ARG A 99 -14.69 -3.93 5.74
N ALA A 100 -14.10 -2.88 5.16
CA ALA A 100 -14.44 -1.50 5.45
C ALA A 100 -15.81 -1.08 4.91
N ALA A 101 -16.25 -1.65 3.78
CA ALA A 101 -17.60 -1.45 3.29
C ALA A 101 -18.66 -2.11 4.20
N HIS A 102 -18.37 -3.30 4.74
CA HIS A 102 -19.28 -4.01 5.64
C HIS A 102 -19.22 -3.52 7.09
N GLN A 103 -18.05 -3.10 7.58
CA GLN A 103 -17.80 -2.65 8.96
C GLN A 103 -16.91 -1.40 8.98
N PRO A 104 -17.41 -0.24 8.52
CA PRO A 104 -16.59 0.96 8.37
C PRO A 104 -16.02 1.47 9.70
N ASP A 105 -16.82 1.44 10.76
CA ASP A 105 -16.40 1.97 12.07
C ASP A 105 -15.35 1.09 12.75
N PHE A 106 -15.43 -0.23 12.56
CA PHE A 106 -14.38 -1.16 13.02
C PHE A 106 -13.04 -0.84 12.37
N VAL A 107 -13.01 -0.69 11.05
CA VAL A 107 -11.76 -0.40 10.33
C VAL A 107 -11.23 0.98 10.70
N ARG A 108 -12.09 2.00 10.78
CA ARG A 108 -11.70 3.35 11.23
C ARG A 108 -11.13 3.36 12.64
N GLY A 109 -11.79 2.65 13.56
CA GLY A 109 -11.34 2.52 14.94
C GLY A 109 -9.99 1.84 15.04
N LEU A 110 -9.78 0.76 14.27
CA LEU A 110 -8.52 0.02 14.23
C LEU A 110 -7.35 0.90 13.75
N VAL A 111 -7.50 1.59 12.61
CA VAL A 111 -6.42 2.43 12.04
C VAL A 111 -6.18 3.73 12.83
N ALA A 112 -7.12 4.12 13.69
CA ALA A 112 -6.97 5.26 14.58
C ALA A 112 -6.26 4.92 15.91
N GLN A 113 -6.02 3.62 16.20
CA GLN A 113 -5.33 3.24 17.44
C GLN A 113 -3.88 3.75 17.45
N PRO A 114 -3.41 4.34 18.56
CA PRO A 114 -2.01 4.75 18.71
C PRO A 114 -1.05 3.58 18.50
N GLY A 115 -0.03 3.78 17.66
CA GLY A 115 0.97 2.76 17.34
C GLY A 115 0.48 1.62 16.45
N PHE A 116 -0.75 1.68 15.90
CA PHE A 116 -1.23 0.67 14.96
C PHE A 116 -0.36 0.63 13.69
N ALA A 117 -0.06 1.78 13.09
CA ALA A 117 0.76 1.86 11.89
C ALA A 117 2.19 1.32 12.12
N ASP A 118 2.75 1.58 13.30
CA ASP A 118 4.09 1.07 13.67
C ASP A 118 4.08 -0.46 13.80
N LYS A 119 3.05 -1.01 14.45
CA LYS A 119 2.87 -2.47 14.61
C LYS A 119 2.54 -3.16 13.30
N ALA A 120 1.69 -2.56 12.47
CA ALA A 120 1.31 -3.09 11.16
C ALA A 120 2.50 -3.06 10.18
N GLY A 121 3.29 -1.99 10.19
CA GLY A 121 4.54 -1.89 9.43
C GLY A 121 5.56 -2.95 9.84
N GLN A 122 5.72 -3.19 11.14
CA GLN A 122 6.58 -4.27 11.67
C GLN A 122 6.06 -5.66 11.32
N ALA A 123 4.74 -5.90 11.37
CA ALA A 123 4.16 -7.18 10.99
C ALA A 123 4.27 -7.44 9.47
N ALA A 124 4.17 -6.40 8.64
CA ALA A 124 4.33 -6.49 7.19
C ALA A 124 5.80 -6.74 6.78
N SER A 125 6.78 -6.16 7.48
CA SER A 125 8.21 -6.49 7.28
C SER A 125 8.57 -7.88 7.79
N VAL A 126 7.78 -8.45 8.71
CA VAL A 126 7.88 -9.86 9.10
C VAL A 126 7.23 -10.79 8.07
N ALA A 127 6.25 -10.31 7.29
CA ALA A 127 5.51 -11.10 6.31
C ALA A 127 6.14 -11.17 4.90
N GLU A 128 6.85 -10.13 4.44
CA GLU A 128 7.81 -10.24 3.34
C GLU A 128 9.20 -10.46 3.96
N THR A 129 9.77 -11.64 3.80
CA THR A 129 11.13 -11.87 4.30
C THR A 129 12.10 -10.93 3.58
N LEU A 130 13.16 -10.50 4.27
CA LEU A 130 14.20 -9.68 3.66
C LEU A 130 14.77 -10.34 2.37
N ASP A 131 14.79 -11.67 2.31
CA ASP A 131 15.22 -12.43 1.13
C ASP A 131 14.27 -12.26 -0.06
N GLU A 132 12.96 -12.27 0.16
CA GLU A 132 11.96 -12.01 -0.89
C GLU A 132 12.07 -10.58 -1.43
N ILE A 133 12.29 -9.60 -0.54
CA ILE A 133 12.51 -8.20 -0.92
C ILE A 133 13.74 -8.08 -1.82
N ILE A 134 14.85 -8.73 -1.45
CA ILE A 134 16.08 -8.70 -2.23
C ILE A 134 15.89 -9.39 -3.58
N ALA A 135 15.27 -10.58 -3.59
CA ALA A 135 15.05 -11.35 -4.82
C ALA A 135 14.21 -10.57 -5.84
N ARG A 136 13.10 -9.94 -5.42
CA ARG A 136 12.27 -9.10 -6.29
C ARG A 136 13.05 -7.95 -6.90
N ARG A 137 13.87 -7.26 -6.09
CA ARG A 137 14.67 -6.11 -6.55
C ARG A 137 15.79 -6.53 -7.51
N VAL A 138 16.43 -7.67 -7.27
CA VAL A 138 17.42 -8.24 -8.21
C VAL A 138 16.77 -8.51 -9.56
N ALA A 139 15.59 -9.14 -9.57
CA ALA A 139 14.85 -9.43 -10.80
C ALA A 139 14.46 -8.13 -11.54
N PHE A 140 13.97 -7.12 -10.82
CA PHE A 140 13.63 -5.82 -11.41
C PHE A 140 14.85 -5.13 -12.04
N LEU A 141 15.97 -5.01 -11.32
CA LEU A 141 17.17 -4.35 -11.85
C LEU A 141 17.79 -5.12 -13.02
N ALA A 142 17.67 -6.45 -13.00
CA ALA A 142 18.08 -7.29 -14.12
C ALA A 142 17.27 -7.01 -15.39
N ALA A 143 15.95 -6.87 -15.26
CA ALA A 143 15.05 -6.52 -16.36
C ALA A 143 15.21 -5.06 -16.81
N TYR A 144 15.45 -4.15 -15.87
CA TYR A 144 15.57 -2.71 -16.14
C TYR A 144 16.83 -2.36 -16.94
N GLN A 145 17.96 -2.99 -16.63
CA GLN A 145 19.22 -2.68 -17.28
C GLN A 145 19.92 -3.93 -17.82
N SER A 146 20.31 -4.84 -16.93
CA SER A 146 20.99 -6.08 -17.31
C SER A 146 21.14 -7.00 -16.11
N ALA A 147 21.32 -8.30 -16.35
CA ALA A 147 21.66 -9.28 -15.30
C ALA A 147 22.88 -8.85 -14.45
N ALA A 148 23.85 -8.15 -15.05
CA ALA A 148 25.01 -7.62 -14.33
C ALA A 148 24.65 -6.54 -13.30
N TYR A 149 23.62 -5.73 -13.58
CA TYR A 149 23.14 -4.70 -12.67
C TYR A 149 22.40 -5.30 -11.47
N GLY A 150 21.50 -6.26 -11.71
CA GLY A 150 20.86 -7.03 -10.64
C GLY A 150 21.88 -7.74 -9.75
N LYS A 151 22.93 -8.33 -10.34
CA LYS A 151 24.03 -8.96 -9.59
C LYS A 151 24.80 -7.98 -8.71
N ARG A 152 25.15 -6.79 -9.22
CA ARG A 152 25.84 -5.76 -8.43
C ARG A 152 25.03 -5.31 -7.20
N TYR A 153 23.71 -5.23 -7.33
CA TYR A 153 22.83 -4.96 -6.21
C TYR A 153 22.89 -6.10 -5.18
N ALA A 154 22.72 -7.35 -5.62
CA ALA A 154 22.78 -8.53 -4.75
C ALA A 154 24.11 -8.61 -3.96
N ASP A 155 25.23 -8.40 -4.65
CA ASP A 155 26.57 -8.49 -4.04
C ASP A 155 26.77 -7.42 -2.94
N ARG A 156 26.27 -6.20 -3.16
CA ARG A 156 26.32 -5.11 -2.16
C ARG A 156 25.47 -5.43 -0.93
N ILE A 157 24.26 -5.94 -1.14
CA ILE A 157 23.38 -6.32 -0.04
C ILE A 157 23.95 -7.50 0.76
N SER A 158 24.51 -8.50 0.08
CA SER A 158 25.17 -9.64 0.73
C SER A 158 26.36 -9.19 1.59
N THR A 159 27.14 -8.22 1.11
CA THR A 159 28.30 -7.69 1.86
C THR A 159 27.85 -6.97 3.14
N LEU A 160 26.79 -6.15 3.04
CA LEU A 160 26.21 -5.45 4.19
C LEU A 160 25.61 -6.41 5.21
N ARG A 161 24.87 -7.43 4.73
CA ARG A 161 24.29 -8.46 5.60
C ARG A 161 25.35 -9.24 6.36
N ALA A 162 26.45 -9.60 5.71
CA ALA A 162 27.55 -10.29 6.37
C ALA A 162 28.22 -9.42 7.46
N ALA A 163 28.40 -8.13 7.19
CA ALA A 163 28.93 -7.18 8.15
C ALA A 163 27.97 -6.97 9.35
N GLU A 164 26.67 -6.82 9.08
CA GLU A 164 25.63 -6.69 10.10
C GLU A 164 25.56 -7.94 10.98
N THR A 165 25.52 -9.12 10.39
CA THR A 165 25.48 -10.40 11.13
C THR A 165 26.71 -10.56 12.04
N LYS A 166 27.88 -10.10 11.58
CA LYS A 166 29.12 -10.15 12.37
C LYS A 166 29.12 -9.14 13.53
N ALA A 167 28.53 -7.97 13.34
CA ALA A 167 28.46 -6.92 14.35
C ALA A 167 27.35 -7.17 15.38
N MET A 168 26.18 -7.63 14.92
CA MET A 168 24.99 -7.86 15.72
C MET A 168 24.19 -9.06 15.17
N PRO A 169 24.45 -10.28 15.66
CA PRO A 169 23.74 -11.47 15.21
C PRO A 169 22.22 -11.35 15.40
N GLY A 170 21.46 -11.59 14.34
CA GLY A 170 19.99 -11.52 14.34
C GLY A 170 19.39 -10.17 13.95
N SER A 171 20.21 -9.13 13.74
CA SER A 171 19.73 -7.84 13.21
C SER A 171 19.54 -7.88 11.69
N THR A 172 18.48 -7.24 11.19
CA THR A 172 18.22 -7.02 9.75
C THR A 172 18.07 -5.54 9.37
N ASP A 173 18.11 -4.63 10.35
CA ASP A 173 17.78 -3.20 10.19
C ASP A 173 18.66 -2.51 9.13
N VAL A 174 19.98 -2.75 9.17
CA VAL A 174 20.93 -2.13 8.24
C VAL A 174 20.74 -2.69 6.84
N THR A 175 20.57 -4.01 6.73
CA THR A 175 20.35 -4.68 5.44
C THR A 175 19.03 -4.25 4.82
N GLU A 176 17.96 -4.10 5.60
CA GLU A 176 16.65 -3.59 5.14
C GLU A 176 16.73 -2.14 4.64
N ALA A 177 17.38 -1.26 5.41
CA ALA A 177 17.56 0.14 5.05
C ALA A 177 18.40 0.28 3.76
N ALA A 178 19.47 -0.50 3.64
CA ALA A 178 20.31 -0.52 2.45
C ALA A 178 19.57 -1.08 1.24
N ALA A 179 18.79 -2.16 1.42
CA ALA A 179 18.00 -2.74 0.35
C ALA A 179 17.03 -1.71 -0.24
N LYS A 180 16.40 -0.88 0.61
CA LYS A 180 15.51 0.22 0.21
C LYS A 180 16.28 1.35 -0.49
N SER A 181 17.43 1.76 0.04
CA SER A 181 18.16 2.95 -0.41
C SER A 181 18.98 2.74 -1.69
N LEU A 182 19.48 1.51 -1.91
CA LEU A 182 20.25 1.13 -3.09
C LEU A 182 19.39 0.82 -4.32
N PHE A 183 18.08 0.69 -4.14
CA PHE A 183 17.11 0.47 -5.21
C PHE A 183 16.51 1.81 -5.64
N LYS A 184 16.94 2.30 -6.81
CA LYS A 184 16.45 3.52 -7.46
C LYS A 184 16.25 3.29 -8.94
#